data_AF-A0A9C9KP39-F1
#
_entry.id   AF-A0A9C9KP39-F1
#
_cell.length_a   1.000
_cell.length_b   1.000
_cell.length_c   1.000
_cell.angle_alpha   90.00
_cell.angle_beta   90.00
_cell.angle_gamma   90.00
#
_symmetry.space_group_name_H-M   'P 1'
#
loop_
_entity.id
_entity.type
_entity.pdbx_description
1 polymer ?
#
loop_
_entity_poly.entity_id
_entity_poly.type
_entity_poly.pdbx_seq_one_letter_code
_entity_poly.pdbx_strand_id
1 'polypeptide(L)'
;GDPEAGGRLRTTLVGIGGTVFQPLAVPQLIEECFQQILDTATAIVDPFEQSFFAMVHLPYLQPFIDVNKRVSRLAANIPFIQKNLCPLSFVDVPERANIEGILGVCELNRIELLRDVYLWAYQRSATRYSAIRQSLGDPDPFRMHYRQQIRQLVHEIVKEGTGKKPAVGKIKQFADATISAEDKARFIEITETELMSLHKGNIARYRLLPSEYTRWREAWGQPPNA
;
A
#
# COMPACT_ATOMS: atom_id res chain seq x y z
N GLY A 1 -9.75 -2.95 23.41
CA GLY A 1 -9.56 -1.49 23.38
C GLY A 1 -10.90 -0.83 23.16
N ASP A 2 -11.04 0.43 23.56
CA ASP A 2 -12.23 1.24 23.29
C ASP A 2 -12.45 1.39 21.77
N PRO A 3 -13.57 0.89 21.21
CA PRO A 3 -13.88 1.01 19.79
C PRO A 3 -13.98 2.47 19.31
N GLU A 4 -14.36 3.38 20.20
CA GLU A 4 -14.54 4.81 19.90
C GLU A 4 -13.21 5.58 19.80
N ALA A 5 -12.09 4.97 20.18
CA ALA A 5 -10.77 5.59 20.12
C ALA A 5 -10.13 5.54 18.72
N GLY A 6 -10.71 4.76 17.80
CA GLY A 6 -10.19 4.61 16.44
C GLY A 6 -10.16 5.94 15.69
N GLY A 7 -8.96 6.39 15.30
CA GLY A 7 -8.77 7.62 14.51
C GLY A 7 -8.92 8.94 15.30
N ARG A 8 -9.12 8.88 16.62
CA ARG A 8 -9.21 10.08 17.47
C ARG A 8 -7.90 10.34 18.22
N LEU A 9 -7.55 11.61 18.39
CA LEU A 9 -6.49 12.01 19.31
C LEU A 9 -6.89 11.61 20.74
N ARG A 10 -5.90 11.19 21.54
CA ARG A 10 -6.15 10.79 22.93
C ARG A 10 -6.44 12.01 23.80
N THR A 11 -7.37 11.84 24.72
CA THR A 11 -7.67 12.79 25.79
C THR A 11 -7.19 12.30 27.15
N THR A 12 -6.62 11.09 27.20
CA THR A 12 -6.14 10.44 28.41
C THR A 12 -4.62 10.34 28.41
N LEU A 13 -4.06 10.15 29.61
CA LEU A 13 -2.64 9.89 29.80
C LEU A 13 -2.27 8.51 29.27
N VAL A 14 -1.10 8.44 28.65
CA VAL A 14 -0.46 7.19 28.23
C VAL A 14 1.00 7.20 28.67
N GLY A 15 1.51 6.01 28.97
CA GLY A 15 2.93 5.79 29.20
C GLY A 15 3.50 4.87 28.13
N ILE A 16 4.81 4.97 27.93
CA ILE A 16 5.55 4.00 27.11
C ILE A 16 6.18 3.00 28.06
N GLY A 17 5.84 1.71 27.91
CA GLY A 17 6.47 0.67 28.70
C GLY A 17 7.99 0.61 28.47
N GLY A 18 8.76 0.46 29.55
CA GLY A 18 10.22 0.28 29.50
C GLY A 18 11.04 1.57 29.40
N THR A 19 10.46 2.73 29.70
CA THR A 19 11.12 4.05 29.65
C THR A 19 10.53 4.97 30.72
N VAL A 20 11.32 5.97 31.13
CA VAL A 20 10.89 7.03 32.05
C VAL A 20 10.25 8.22 31.32
N PHE A 21 10.24 8.20 29.99
CA PHE A 21 9.66 9.25 29.18
C PHE A 21 8.16 9.36 29.43
N GLN A 22 7.72 10.59 29.71
CA GLN A 22 6.31 10.94 29.88
C GLN A 22 5.86 11.78 28.68
N PRO A 23 5.03 11.20 27.79
CA PRO A 23 4.45 11.96 26.69
C PRO A 23 3.60 13.13 27.18
N LEU A 24 3.43 14.13 26.32
CA LEU A 24 2.61 15.32 26.59
C LEU A 24 1.21 14.92 27.11
N ALA A 25 0.83 15.44 28.26
CA ALA A 25 -0.38 15.02 28.97
C ALA A 25 -1.65 15.77 28.55
N VAL A 26 -1.51 17.04 28.18
CA VAL A 26 -2.62 17.99 28.05
C VAL A 26 -3.29 17.83 26.68
N PRO A 27 -4.58 17.46 26.60
CA PRO A 27 -5.26 17.19 25.33
C PRO A 27 -5.21 18.34 24.32
N GLN A 28 -5.42 19.59 24.78
CA GLN A 28 -5.36 20.78 23.93
C GLN A 28 -3.98 20.94 23.30
N LEU A 29 -2.91 20.77 24.09
CA LEU A 29 -1.54 20.85 23.57
C LEU A 29 -1.21 19.68 22.65
N ILE A 30 -1.79 18.49 22.86
CA ILE A 30 -1.62 17.36 21.92
C ILE A 30 -2.22 17.72 20.56
N GLU A 31 -3.41 18.31 20.53
CA GLU A 31 -4.07 18.75 19.30
C GLU A 31 -3.26 19.84 18.59
N GLU A 32 -2.81 20.87 19.31
CA GLU A 32 -1.96 21.94 18.78
C GLU A 32 -0.63 21.40 18.21
N CYS A 33 0.08 20.58 18.98
CA CYS A 33 1.34 19.99 18.52
C CYS A 33 1.12 19.01 17.36
N PHE A 34 0.02 18.27 17.34
CA PHE A 34 -0.30 17.38 16.24
C PHE A 34 -0.54 18.18 14.95
N GLN A 35 -1.31 19.27 15.02
CA GLN A 35 -1.50 20.16 13.89
C GLN A 35 -0.17 20.76 13.40
N GLN A 36 0.68 21.21 14.33
CA GLN A 36 2.01 21.72 14.00
C GLN A 36 2.88 20.67 13.28
N ILE A 37 2.82 19.41 13.71
CA ILE A 37 3.52 18.29 13.03
C ILE A 37 2.98 18.15 11.60
N LEU A 38 1.67 18.20 11.39
CA LEU A 38 1.07 18.08 10.05
C LEU A 38 1.48 19.23 9.13
N ASP A 39 1.43 20.46 9.64
CA ASP A 39 1.80 21.66 8.88
C ASP A 39 3.29 21.64 8.51
N THR A 40 4.15 21.28 9.48
CA THR A 40 5.59 21.15 9.26
C THR A 40 5.90 20.04 8.26
N ALA A 41 5.29 18.86 8.42
CA ALA A 41 5.47 17.75 7.48
C ALA A 41 5.06 18.17 6.06
N THR A 42 3.95 18.88 5.91
CA THR A 42 3.47 19.37 4.59
C THR A 42 4.42 20.38 3.95
N ALA A 43 5.11 21.18 4.75
CA ALA A 43 6.08 22.17 4.27
C ALA A 43 7.43 21.55 3.87
N ILE A 44 7.77 20.36 4.34
CA ILE A 44 9.04 19.68 3.99
C ILE A 44 8.96 19.16 2.54
N VAL A 45 9.86 19.66 1.70
CA VAL A 45 9.89 19.33 0.25
C VAL A 45 10.62 18.02 -0.02
N ASP A 46 11.71 17.75 0.70
CA ASP A 46 12.49 16.53 0.52
C ASP A 46 11.73 15.32 1.09
N PRO A 47 11.44 14.27 0.30
CA PRO A 47 10.63 13.16 0.76
C PRO A 47 11.33 12.32 1.84
N PHE A 48 12.66 12.31 1.89
CA PHE A 48 13.40 11.57 2.91
C PHE A 48 13.38 12.30 4.25
N GLU A 49 13.52 13.61 4.24
CA GLU A 49 13.36 14.47 5.40
C GLU A 49 11.91 14.39 5.90
N GLN A 50 10.91 14.49 5.03
CA GLN A 50 9.49 14.38 5.41
C GLN A 50 9.17 13.03 6.04
N SER A 51 9.74 11.95 5.48
CA SER A 51 9.60 10.59 6.02
C SER A 51 10.24 10.47 7.41
N PHE A 52 11.49 10.93 7.56
CA PHE A 52 12.22 10.85 8.82
C PHE A 52 11.58 11.74 9.89
N PHE A 53 11.08 12.92 9.52
CA PHE A 53 10.32 13.82 10.39
C PHE A 53 9.10 13.09 11.00
N ALA A 54 8.31 12.39 10.19
CA ALA A 54 7.19 11.59 10.67
C ALA A 54 7.63 10.43 11.61
N MET A 55 8.82 9.86 11.37
CA MET A 55 9.39 8.82 12.26
C MET A 55 9.84 9.35 13.61
N VAL A 56 10.28 10.61 13.68
CA VAL A 56 10.73 11.25 14.92
C VAL A 56 9.54 11.76 15.73
N HIS A 57 8.69 12.58 15.12
CA HIS A 57 7.76 13.41 15.89
C HIS A 57 6.46 12.71 16.30
N LEU A 58 5.95 11.77 15.48
CA LEU A 58 4.73 11.05 15.84
C LEU A 58 4.92 10.12 17.07
N PRO A 59 5.99 9.30 17.17
CA PRO A 59 6.24 8.50 18.35
C PRO A 59 6.62 9.32 19.59
N TYR A 60 7.17 10.52 19.40
CA TYR A 60 7.48 11.46 20.48
C TYR A 60 6.22 12.07 21.09
N LEU A 61 5.31 12.61 20.26
CA LEU A 61 4.06 13.23 20.72
C LEU A 61 3.08 12.20 21.33
N GLN A 62 3.03 11.01 20.75
CA GLN A 62 2.06 9.96 21.08
C GLN A 62 0.61 10.41 20.95
N PRO A 63 0.15 10.85 19.78
CA PRO A 63 -1.18 11.42 19.62
C PRO A 63 -2.34 10.44 19.87
N PHE A 64 -2.13 9.12 19.78
CA PHE A 64 -3.18 8.11 19.87
C PHE A 64 -3.06 7.26 21.15
N ILE A 65 -4.17 6.61 21.54
CA ILE A 65 -4.22 5.76 22.74
C ILE A 65 -3.30 4.52 22.63
N ASP A 66 -3.11 4.01 21.43
CA ASP A 66 -2.20 2.91 21.09
C ASP A 66 -1.71 3.13 19.65
N VAL A 67 -0.85 2.26 19.15
CA VAL A 67 -0.46 2.11 17.74
C VAL A 67 0.36 3.28 17.17
N ASN A 68 0.79 4.24 17.97
CA ASN A 68 1.63 5.38 17.54
C ASN A 68 2.85 4.97 16.70
N LYS A 69 3.60 3.94 17.15
CA LYS A 69 4.76 3.41 16.41
C LYS A 69 4.36 2.80 15.07
N ARG A 70 3.19 2.17 14.97
CA ARG A 70 2.66 1.60 13.71
C ARG A 70 2.22 2.71 12.76
N VAL A 71 1.48 3.69 13.27
CA VAL A 71 1.03 4.86 12.49
C VAL A 71 2.22 5.63 11.94
N SER A 72 3.25 5.87 12.76
CA SER A 72 4.48 6.54 12.32
C SER A 72 5.17 5.84 11.14
N ARG A 73 5.29 4.50 11.16
CA ARG A 73 5.88 3.74 10.04
C ARG A 73 5.06 3.80 8.75
N LEU A 74 3.74 3.87 8.87
CA LEU A 74 2.86 4.07 7.71
C LEU A 74 2.95 5.50 7.19
N ALA A 75 2.94 6.49 8.08
CA ALA A 75 3.07 7.90 7.74
C ALA A 75 4.41 8.20 7.04
N ALA A 76 5.50 7.58 7.51
CA ALA A 76 6.82 7.67 6.89
C ALA A 76 6.86 7.22 5.41
N ASN A 77 5.89 6.42 4.97
CA ASN A 77 5.80 5.95 3.59
C ASN A 77 5.00 6.87 2.65
N ILE A 78 4.21 7.80 3.20
CA ILE A 78 3.38 8.73 2.41
C ILE A 78 4.22 9.54 1.41
N PRO A 79 5.31 10.24 1.80
CA PRO A 79 6.20 10.94 0.87
C PRO A 79 6.67 10.08 -0.31
N PHE A 80 7.12 8.86 -0.01
CA PHE A 80 7.67 7.98 -1.03
C PHE A 80 6.61 7.56 -2.04
N ILE A 81 5.40 7.23 -1.58
CA ILE A 81 4.28 6.87 -2.45
C ILE A 81 3.90 8.06 -3.35
N GLN A 82 3.78 9.26 -2.78
CA GLN A 82 3.42 10.48 -3.52
C GLN A 82 4.46 10.83 -4.60
N LYS A 83 5.74 10.55 -4.35
CA LYS A 83 6.84 10.81 -5.28
C LYS A 83 7.24 9.59 -6.11
N ASN A 84 6.46 8.50 -6.07
CA ASN A 84 6.73 7.25 -6.77
C ASN A 84 8.15 6.67 -6.50
N LEU A 85 8.61 6.82 -5.26
CA LEU A 85 9.87 6.27 -4.75
C LEU A 85 9.62 4.90 -4.10
N CYS A 86 10.69 4.13 -3.93
CA CYS A 86 10.65 2.87 -3.19
C CYS A 86 10.09 3.11 -1.78
N PRO A 87 9.03 2.39 -1.36
CA PRO A 87 8.56 2.43 0.01
C PRO A 87 9.62 1.93 1.00
N LEU A 88 9.65 2.52 2.18
CA LEU A 88 10.42 2.05 3.33
C LEU A 88 9.78 0.79 3.91
N SER A 89 10.57 -0.27 4.00
CA SER A 89 10.23 -1.52 4.64
C SER A 89 11.01 -1.67 5.96
N PHE A 90 10.31 -2.16 6.98
CA PHE A 90 10.92 -2.50 8.27
C PHE A 90 11.29 -3.98 8.38
N VAL A 91 11.22 -4.72 7.26
CA VAL A 91 11.63 -6.13 7.21
C VAL A 91 13.12 -6.24 7.52
N ASP A 92 13.44 -7.06 8.52
CA ASP A 92 14.77 -7.28 9.11
C ASP A 92 15.39 -6.08 9.84
N VAL A 93 14.66 -4.99 10.03
CA VAL A 93 15.14 -3.91 10.92
C VAL A 93 15.29 -4.49 12.33
N PRO A 94 16.49 -4.41 12.94
CA PRO A 94 16.69 -4.91 14.29
C PRO A 94 15.76 -4.19 15.26
N GLU A 95 14.83 -4.93 15.86
CA GLU A 95 13.78 -4.37 16.72
C GLU A 95 14.38 -3.53 17.85
N ARG A 96 15.43 -4.05 18.50
CA ARG A 96 16.14 -3.36 19.58
C ARG A 96 16.69 -2.00 19.14
N ALA A 97 17.40 -1.93 18.01
CA ALA A 97 17.98 -0.67 17.53
C ALA A 97 16.90 0.35 17.18
N ASN A 98 15.77 -0.09 16.61
CA ASN A 98 14.65 0.80 16.31
C ASN A 98 13.96 1.32 17.59
N ILE A 99 13.81 0.48 18.62
CA ILE A 99 13.27 0.91 19.92
C ILE A 99 14.23 1.89 20.60
N GLU A 100 15.51 1.54 20.71
CA GLU A 100 16.55 2.38 21.32
C GLU A 100 16.70 3.71 20.57
N GLY A 101 16.57 3.71 19.23
CA GLY A 101 16.57 4.94 18.44
C GLY A 101 15.42 5.87 18.79
N ILE A 102 14.20 5.34 18.91
CA ILE A 102 13.03 6.13 19.34
C ILE A 102 13.21 6.63 20.77
N LEU A 103 13.72 5.80 21.68
CA LEU A 103 13.99 6.22 23.06
C LEU A 103 15.09 7.29 23.15
N GLY A 104 16.12 7.22 22.30
CA GLY A 104 17.13 8.26 22.19
C GLY A 104 16.53 9.62 21.82
N VAL A 105 15.52 9.64 20.95
CA VAL A 105 14.75 10.86 20.64
C VAL A 105 13.96 11.30 21.87
N CYS A 106 13.18 10.41 22.46
CA CYS A 106 12.28 10.73 23.58
C CYS A 106 13.02 11.21 24.84
N GLU A 107 14.07 10.50 25.25
CA GLU A 107 14.73 10.72 26.54
C GLU A 107 15.94 11.65 26.44
N LEU A 108 16.64 11.63 25.31
CA LEU A 108 17.94 12.31 25.16
C LEU A 108 17.92 13.44 24.13
N ASN A 109 16.80 13.64 23.42
CA ASN A 109 16.67 14.56 22.30
C ASN A 109 17.76 14.34 21.23
N ARG A 110 18.10 13.05 21.00
CA ARG A 110 19.15 12.61 20.09
C ARG A 110 18.58 11.74 18.99
N ILE A 111 18.84 12.12 17.75
CA ILE A 111 18.24 11.48 16.56
C ILE A 111 19.18 10.49 15.86
N GLU A 112 20.45 10.44 16.24
CA GLU A 112 21.53 9.81 15.47
C GLU A 112 21.29 8.32 15.28
N LEU A 113 20.93 7.60 16.35
CA LEU A 113 20.64 6.17 16.26
C LEU A 113 19.39 5.90 15.39
N LEU A 114 18.33 6.69 15.56
CA LEU A 114 17.11 6.53 14.75
C LEU A 114 17.38 6.85 13.27
N ARG A 115 18.20 7.87 12.99
CA ARG A 115 18.65 8.23 11.65
C ARG A 115 19.43 7.08 11.01
N ASP A 116 20.38 6.50 11.73
CA ASP A 116 21.21 5.43 11.20
C ASP A 116 20.37 4.17 10.92
N VAL A 117 19.42 3.84 11.81
CA VAL A 117 18.42 2.78 11.58
C VAL A 117 17.56 3.06 10.35
N TYR A 118 17.08 4.30 10.21
CA TYR A 118 16.27 4.72 9.06
C TYR A 118 17.02 4.59 7.74
N LEU A 119 18.26 5.10 7.67
CA LEU A 119 19.10 5.02 6.48
C LEU A 119 19.40 3.56 6.11
N TRP A 120 19.77 2.74 7.09
CA TRP A 120 20.01 1.31 6.89
C TRP A 120 18.76 0.59 6.35
N ALA A 121 17.60 0.87 6.92
CA ALA A 121 16.33 0.30 6.51
C ALA A 121 15.96 0.70 5.07
N TYR A 122 16.15 1.97 4.72
CA TYR A 122 15.86 2.46 3.38
C TYR A 122 16.80 1.86 2.33
N GLN A 123 18.11 1.79 2.59
CA GLN A 123 19.08 1.18 1.68
C GLN A 123 18.72 -0.28 1.34
N ARG A 124 18.31 -1.06 2.34
CA ARG A 124 17.82 -2.44 2.12
C ARG A 124 16.51 -2.47 1.36
N SER A 125 15.59 -1.56 1.67
CA SER A 125 14.31 -1.46 0.98
C SER A 125 14.52 -1.19 -0.51
N ALA A 126 15.37 -0.22 -0.85
CA ALA A 126 15.71 0.12 -2.22
C ALA A 126 16.38 -1.06 -2.97
N THR A 127 17.33 -1.74 -2.34
CA THR A 127 18.01 -2.91 -2.92
C THR A 127 17.00 -4.03 -3.25
N ARG A 128 16.10 -4.33 -2.30
CA ARG A 128 15.05 -5.36 -2.47
C ARG A 128 14.04 -4.98 -3.54
N TYR A 129 13.61 -3.72 -3.52
CA TYR A 129 12.65 -3.22 -4.49
C TYR A 129 13.22 -3.26 -5.91
N SER A 130 14.50 -2.94 -6.10
CA SER A 130 15.19 -3.10 -7.37
C SER A 130 15.19 -4.55 -7.85
N ALA A 131 15.50 -5.50 -6.97
CA ALA A 131 15.47 -6.93 -7.29
C ALA A 131 14.06 -7.43 -7.66
N ILE A 132 13.04 -7.00 -6.91
CA ILE A 132 11.64 -7.33 -7.19
C ILE A 132 11.19 -6.72 -8.52
N ARG A 133 11.54 -5.45 -8.80
CA ARG A 133 11.21 -4.80 -10.07
C ARG A 133 11.88 -5.47 -11.26
N GLN A 134 13.13 -5.90 -11.14
CA GLN A 134 13.81 -6.69 -12.16
C GLN A 134 13.10 -8.03 -12.44
N SER A 135 12.54 -8.67 -11.41
CA SER A 135 11.78 -9.92 -11.57
C SER A 135 10.37 -9.73 -12.14
N LEU A 136 9.74 -8.57 -11.91
CA LEU A 136 8.38 -8.27 -12.33
C LEU A 136 8.30 -7.64 -13.74
N GLY A 137 9.43 -7.22 -14.32
CA GLY A 137 9.47 -6.45 -15.57
C GLY A 137 8.93 -5.03 -15.40
N ASP A 138 9.12 -4.17 -16.41
CA ASP A 138 8.45 -2.86 -16.41
C ASP A 138 6.93 -3.04 -16.65
N PRO A 139 6.08 -2.24 -16.01
CA PRO A 139 4.64 -2.29 -16.26
C PRO A 139 4.36 -1.99 -17.73
N ASP A 140 3.77 -2.96 -18.45
CA ASP A 140 3.41 -2.80 -19.86
C ASP A 140 2.52 -1.55 -20.04
N PRO A 141 2.99 -0.48 -20.73
CA PRO A 141 2.25 0.76 -20.90
C PRO A 141 0.86 0.54 -21.50
N PHE A 142 0.73 -0.46 -22.38
CA PHE A 142 -0.55 -0.84 -22.98
C PHE A 142 -1.53 -1.35 -21.93
N ARG A 143 -1.06 -2.24 -21.03
CA ARG A 143 -1.85 -2.75 -19.92
C ARG A 143 -2.25 -1.66 -18.94
N MET A 144 -1.40 -0.65 -18.74
CA MET A 144 -1.76 0.51 -17.91
C MET A 144 -2.84 1.37 -18.56
N HIS A 145 -2.71 1.67 -19.85
CA HIS A 145 -3.66 2.49 -20.59
C HIS A 145 -5.06 1.87 -20.62
N TYR A 146 -5.15 0.57 -20.93
CA TYR A 146 -6.43 -0.14 -21.07
C TYR A 146 -6.88 -0.90 -19.79
N ARG A 147 -6.25 -0.64 -18.64
CA ARG A 147 -6.48 -1.42 -17.41
C ARG A 147 -7.94 -1.47 -16.98
N GLN A 148 -8.68 -0.38 -17.14
CA GLN A 148 -10.06 -0.28 -16.71
C GLN A 148 -10.98 -1.07 -17.63
N GLN A 149 -10.77 -0.93 -18.93
CA GLN A 149 -11.50 -1.62 -19.99
C GLN A 149 -11.28 -3.14 -19.89
N ILE A 150 -10.03 -3.59 -19.74
CA ILE A 150 -9.70 -5.01 -19.53
C ILE A 150 -10.38 -5.52 -18.26
N ARG A 151 -10.26 -4.79 -17.14
CA ARG A 151 -10.86 -5.21 -15.86
C ARG A 151 -12.38 -5.36 -15.97
N GLN A 152 -13.04 -4.38 -16.59
CA GLN A 152 -14.49 -4.37 -16.76
C GLN A 152 -14.94 -5.54 -17.64
N LEU A 153 -14.32 -5.72 -18.80
CA LEU A 153 -14.70 -6.75 -19.75
C LEU A 153 -14.51 -8.16 -19.18
N VAL A 154 -13.39 -8.40 -18.48
CA VAL A 154 -13.15 -9.66 -17.77
C VAL A 154 -14.21 -9.89 -16.69
N HIS A 155 -14.54 -8.85 -15.90
CA HIS A 155 -15.57 -8.93 -14.87
C HIS A 155 -16.94 -9.31 -15.46
N GLU A 156 -17.35 -8.65 -16.54
CA GLU A 156 -18.63 -8.91 -17.20
C GLU A 156 -18.73 -10.33 -17.78
N ILE A 157 -17.69 -10.79 -18.47
CA ILE A 157 -17.64 -12.16 -19.04
C ILE A 157 -17.78 -13.21 -17.94
N VAL A 158 -17.04 -13.05 -16.84
CA VAL A 158 -17.10 -14.00 -15.73
C VAL A 158 -18.46 -13.93 -15.02
N LYS A 159 -18.97 -12.72 -14.78
CA LYS A 159 -20.27 -12.54 -14.12
C LYS A 159 -21.42 -13.15 -14.91
N GLU A 160 -21.41 -13.03 -16.24
CA GLU A 160 -22.40 -13.63 -17.13
C GLU A 160 -22.27 -15.15 -17.25
N GLY A 161 -21.16 -15.74 -16.78
CA GLY A 161 -20.92 -17.17 -16.91
C GLY A 161 -20.75 -17.60 -18.37
N THR A 162 -20.26 -16.72 -19.24
CA THR A 162 -20.12 -17.04 -20.67
C THR A 162 -19.01 -18.06 -20.90
N GLY A 163 -19.30 -19.09 -21.72
CA GLY A 163 -18.30 -20.05 -22.16
C GLY A 163 -17.29 -19.45 -23.14
N LYS A 164 -16.24 -20.22 -23.48
CA LYS A 164 -15.10 -19.76 -24.30
C LYS A 164 -15.48 -19.09 -25.62
N LYS A 165 -16.34 -19.71 -26.43
CA LYS A 165 -16.73 -19.20 -27.76
C LYS A 165 -17.50 -17.86 -27.66
N PRO A 166 -18.55 -17.75 -26.84
CA PRO A 166 -19.22 -16.47 -26.59
C PRO A 166 -18.29 -15.37 -26.05
N ALA A 167 -17.36 -15.71 -25.16
CA ALA A 167 -16.43 -14.74 -24.59
C ALA A 167 -15.52 -14.12 -25.65
N VAL A 168 -14.93 -14.92 -26.55
CA VAL A 168 -14.13 -14.40 -27.67
C VAL A 168 -14.94 -13.45 -28.56
N GLY A 169 -16.21 -13.79 -28.83
CA GLY A 169 -17.11 -12.91 -29.58
C GLY A 169 -17.34 -11.58 -28.88
N LYS A 170 -17.58 -11.60 -27.56
CA LYS A 170 -17.80 -10.41 -26.75
C LYS A 170 -16.55 -9.53 -26.66
N ILE A 171 -15.36 -10.11 -26.56
CA ILE A 171 -14.09 -9.37 -26.55
C ILE A 171 -13.90 -8.62 -27.87
N LYS A 172 -14.13 -9.30 -29.00
CA LYS A 172 -14.04 -8.67 -30.33
C LYS A 172 -15.05 -7.53 -30.47
N GLN A 173 -16.31 -7.75 -30.09
CA GLN A 173 -17.34 -6.72 -30.14
C GLN A 173 -16.99 -5.49 -29.29
N PHE A 174 -16.47 -5.70 -28.08
CA PHE A 174 -16.05 -4.61 -27.21
C PHE A 174 -14.85 -3.84 -27.80
N ALA A 175 -13.87 -4.57 -28.32
CA ALA A 175 -12.70 -3.99 -28.97
C ALA A 175 -13.10 -3.16 -30.20
N ASP A 176 -14.05 -3.64 -30.98
CA ASP A 176 -14.53 -2.93 -32.17
C ASP A 176 -15.26 -1.63 -31.85
N ALA A 177 -15.99 -1.59 -30.72
CA ALA A 177 -16.75 -0.43 -30.29
C ALA A 177 -15.91 0.63 -29.57
N THR A 178 -14.85 0.23 -28.86
CA THR A 178 -14.23 1.08 -27.82
C THR A 178 -12.73 1.31 -28.00
N ILE A 179 -12.06 0.53 -28.86
CA ILE A 179 -10.60 0.54 -28.98
C ILE A 179 -10.19 1.04 -30.38
N SER A 180 -9.14 1.86 -30.43
CA SER A 180 -8.47 2.34 -31.65
C SER A 180 -8.07 1.18 -32.55
N ALA A 181 -8.18 1.36 -33.88
CA ALA A 181 -7.87 0.32 -34.85
C ALA A 181 -6.45 -0.25 -34.69
N GLU A 182 -5.48 0.59 -34.31
CA GLU A 182 -4.09 0.23 -34.07
C GLU A 182 -3.91 -0.71 -32.85
N ASP A 183 -4.75 -0.55 -31.83
CA ASP A 183 -4.61 -1.25 -30.54
C ASP A 183 -5.54 -2.48 -30.41
N LYS A 184 -6.53 -2.62 -31.30
CA LYS A 184 -7.55 -3.69 -31.25
C LYS A 184 -6.96 -5.09 -31.11
N ALA A 185 -6.02 -5.46 -31.99
CA ALA A 185 -5.46 -6.80 -32.02
C ALA A 185 -4.77 -7.13 -30.69
N ARG A 186 -3.97 -6.19 -30.18
CA ARG A 186 -3.25 -6.33 -28.91
C ARG A 186 -4.18 -6.33 -27.69
N PHE A 187 -5.25 -5.54 -27.73
CA PHE A 187 -6.26 -5.52 -26.66
C PHE A 187 -6.98 -6.87 -26.56
N ILE A 188 -7.38 -7.44 -27.69
CA ILE A 188 -8.04 -8.76 -27.76
C ILE A 188 -7.12 -9.83 -27.17
N GLU A 189 -5.88 -9.89 -27.64
CA GLU A 189 -4.88 -10.88 -27.18
C GLU A 189 -4.65 -10.81 -25.66
N ILE A 190 -4.44 -9.60 -25.12
CA ILE A 190 -4.22 -9.41 -23.68
C ILE A 190 -5.45 -9.81 -22.88
N THR A 191 -6.64 -9.42 -23.33
CA THR A 191 -7.90 -9.73 -22.61
C THR A 191 -8.18 -11.24 -22.60
N GLU A 192 -7.95 -11.92 -23.72
CA GLU A 192 -8.06 -13.38 -23.81
C GLU A 192 -7.05 -14.07 -22.88
N THR A 193 -5.81 -13.59 -22.88
CA THR A 193 -4.75 -14.11 -21.99
C THR A 193 -5.13 -13.94 -20.52
N GLU A 194 -5.64 -12.78 -20.13
CA GLU A 194 -6.07 -12.50 -18.76
C GLU A 194 -7.22 -13.44 -18.34
N LEU A 195 -8.22 -13.65 -19.20
CA LEU A 195 -9.30 -14.63 -18.95
C LEU A 195 -8.79 -16.06 -18.80
N MET A 196 -7.86 -16.49 -19.66
CA MET A 196 -7.26 -17.83 -19.57
C MET A 196 -6.43 -18.01 -18.29
N SER A 197 -5.81 -16.93 -17.80
CA SER A 197 -4.98 -16.94 -16.61
C SER A 197 -5.78 -16.78 -15.29
N LEU A 198 -7.11 -16.64 -15.33
CA LEU A 198 -7.91 -16.49 -14.11
C LEU A 198 -7.81 -17.72 -13.21
N HIS A 199 -7.48 -17.48 -11.93
CA HIS A 199 -7.48 -18.47 -10.87
C HIS A 199 -7.89 -17.82 -9.54
N LYS A 200 -8.21 -18.63 -8.51
CA LYS A 200 -8.70 -18.14 -7.21
C LYS A 200 -7.81 -17.07 -6.55
N GLY A 201 -6.51 -17.04 -6.88
CA GLY A 201 -5.54 -16.08 -6.34
C GLY A 201 -5.52 -14.70 -7.02
N ASN A 202 -6.10 -14.56 -8.22
CA ASN A 202 -6.07 -13.29 -8.97
C ASN A 202 -7.45 -12.67 -9.26
N ILE A 203 -8.55 -13.35 -8.93
CA ILE A 203 -9.93 -12.87 -9.16
C ILE A 203 -10.26 -11.53 -8.48
N ALA A 204 -9.61 -11.22 -7.35
CA ALA A 204 -9.81 -9.94 -6.64
C ALA A 204 -9.40 -8.73 -7.50
N ARG A 205 -8.40 -8.89 -8.39
CA ARG A 205 -8.00 -7.85 -9.37
C ARG A 205 -9.19 -7.42 -10.23
N TYR A 206 -10.10 -8.33 -10.51
CA TYR A 206 -11.27 -8.15 -11.37
C TYR A 206 -12.57 -7.85 -10.62
N ARG A 207 -12.51 -7.63 -9.29
CA ARG A 207 -13.70 -7.44 -8.43
C ARG A 207 -14.69 -8.61 -8.52
N LEU A 208 -14.17 -9.82 -8.71
CA LEU A 208 -14.99 -11.02 -8.78
C LEU A 208 -15.09 -11.68 -7.42
N LEU A 209 -16.29 -12.15 -7.08
CA LEU A 209 -16.52 -13.00 -5.93
C LEU A 209 -16.07 -14.44 -6.23
N PRO A 210 -15.62 -15.21 -5.22
CA PRO A 210 -15.28 -16.62 -5.41
C PRO A 210 -16.44 -17.45 -6.01
N SER A 211 -17.69 -17.12 -5.67
CA SER A 211 -18.89 -17.76 -6.21
C SER A 211 -19.10 -17.50 -7.70
N GLU A 212 -18.89 -16.25 -8.15
CA GLU A 212 -18.98 -15.87 -9.57
C GLU A 212 -17.95 -16.61 -10.42
N TYR A 213 -16.70 -16.65 -9.93
CA TYR A 213 -15.64 -17.40 -10.60
C TYR A 213 -15.96 -18.90 -10.68
N THR A 214 -16.46 -19.50 -9.60
CA THR A 214 -16.77 -20.94 -9.56
C THR A 214 -17.85 -21.29 -10.58
N ARG A 215 -18.94 -20.52 -10.63
CA ARG A 215 -20.01 -20.68 -11.62
C ARG A 215 -19.50 -20.53 -13.05
N TRP A 216 -18.68 -19.52 -13.30
CA TRP A 216 -18.10 -19.31 -14.63
C TRP A 216 -17.18 -20.46 -15.04
N ARG A 217 -16.37 -21.01 -14.12
CA ARG A 217 -15.47 -22.12 -14.41
C ARG A 217 -16.18 -23.38 -14.88
N GLU A 218 -17.35 -23.66 -14.32
CA GLU A 218 -18.22 -24.77 -14.75
C GLU A 218 -18.65 -24.59 -16.22
N ALA A 219 -19.06 -23.37 -16.60
CA ALA A 219 -19.43 -23.04 -17.98
C ALA A 219 -18.21 -22.91 -18.93
N TRP A 220 -17.02 -22.61 -18.40
CA TRP A 220 -15.79 -22.43 -19.16
C TRP A 220 -15.13 -23.75 -19.60
N GLY A 221 -15.47 -24.86 -18.93
CA GLY A 221 -15.02 -26.21 -19.31
C GLY A 221 -13.57 -26.53 -18.95
N GLN A 222 -13.06 -26.02 -17.82
CA GLN A 222 -11.83 -26.54 -17.20
C GLN A 222 -12.16 -27.02 -15.78
N PRO A 223 -11.84 -28.28 -15.41
CA PRO A 223 -12.05 -28.74 -14.05
C PRO A 223 -11.29 -27.85 -13.05
N PRO A 224 -11.79 -27.69 -11.82
CA PRO A 224 -11.01 -27.05 -10.77
C PRO A 224 -9.78 -27.93 -10.51
N ASN A 225 -8.58 -27.44 -10.83
CA ASN A 225 -7.36 -28.09 -10.38
C ASN A 225 -7.43 -28.21 -8.85
N ALA A 226 -7.22 -29.45 -8.38
CA ALA A 226 -7.01 -29.81 -6.99
C ALA A 226 -5.80 -29.09 -6.39
#